data_AF-A0A7S1X5S0-F1
#
_entry.id   AF-A0A7S1X5S0-F1
#
_cell.length_a   1.000
_cell.length_b   1.000
_cell.length_c   1.000
_cell.angle_alpha   90.00
_cell.angle_beta   90.00
_cell.angle_gamma   90.00
#
_symmetry.space_group_name_H-M   'P 1'
#
loop_
_entity.id
_entity.type
_entity.pdbx_description
1 polymer ?
#
loop_
_entity_poly.entity_id
_entity_poly.type
_entity_poly.pdbx_seq_one_letter_code
_entity_poly.pdbx_strand_id
1 'polypeptide(L)'
;RGEGWRYNLDALLSFKPPSNGEVICCWFDNRGVGASSHPDHKADYSTGIMAKDALGLMDYLGWEKAHMFGHSMGGMIACKVASMAPDRVLSLALISVTGGRWQALKSIIRKLPGHIKHGAVTAKTAEAKARLTLYAHFSRMWLKENTENTQRRKEQLIEEYMADQAKDDYSTGRGTEGQLRAVWGHRVSNVDIAKIR
;
A
#
# COMPACT_ATOMS: atom_id res chain seq x y z
N ARG A 1 6.02 -10.82 -3.77
CA ARG A 1 6.97 -9.71 -4.01
C ARG A 1 6.13 -8.44 -3.96
N GLY A 2 6.15 -7.72 -2.82
CA GLY A 2 5.42 -6.45 -2.69
C GLY A 2 6.16 -5.30 -3.36
N GLU A 3 5.99 -5.15 -4.67
CA GLU A 3 6.63 -4.10 -5.49
C GLU A 3 6.26 -2.68 -5.04
N GLY A 4 5.13 -2.50 -4.35
CA GLY A 4 4.62 -1.18 -3.96
C GLY A 4 5.53 -0.37 -3.01
N TRP A 5 6.45 -1.04 -2.31
CA TRP A 5 7.44 -0.38 -1.46
C TRP A 5 8.82 -0.28 -2.11
N ARG A 6 9.06 -0.86 -3.29
CA ARG A 6 10.39 -1.02 -3.92
C ARG A 6 11.23 0.26 -3.89
N TYR A 7 10.66 1.38 -4.31
CA TYR A 7 11.35 2.68 -4.39
C TYR A 7 11.58 3.35 -3.03
N ASN A 8 10.95 2.85 -1.97
CA ASN A 8 11.14 3.32 -0.60
C ASN A 8 12.11 2.42 0.18
N LEU A 9 12.40 1.21 -0.33
CA LEU A 9 13.23 0.23 0.37
C LEU A 9 14.65 0.75 0.59
N ASP A 10 15.27 1.34 -0.43
CA ASP A 10 16.64 1.85 -0.29
C ASP A 10 16.74 2.93 0.80
N ALA A 11 15.75 3.82 0.86
CA ALA A 11 15.67 4.82 1.92
C ALA A 11 15.46 4.17 3.31
N LEU A 12 14.59 3.17 3.41
CA LEU A 12 14.32 2.46 4.68
C LEU A 12 15.51 1.61 5.14
N LEU A 13 16.20 0.95 4.22
CA LEU A 13 17.34 0.07 4.50
C LEU A 13 18.65 0.86 4.70
N SER A 14 18.74 2.09 4.19
CA SER A 14 19.88 2.97 4.48
C SER A 14 19.85 3.54 5.91
N PHE A 15 18.73 3.42 6.63
CA PHE A 15 18.63 3.83 8.01
C PHE A 15 19.55 2.97 8.90
N LYS A 16 20.50 3.63 9.57
CA LYS A 16 21.35 3.00 10.58
C LYS A 16 20.77 3.29 11.96
N PRO A 17 20.33 2.27 12.72
CA PRO A 17 19.79 2.51 14.05
C PRO A 17 20.87 3.13 14.97
N PRO A 18 20.46 3.91 16.00
CA PRO A 18 21.39 4.58 16.91
C PRO A 18 22.27 3.64 17.75
N SER A 19 21.91 2.35 17.82
CA SER A 19 22.64 1.28 18.53
C SER A 19 23.09 0.20 17.53
N ASN A 20 23.94 -0.73 17.95
CA ASN A 20 24.39 -1.91 17.17
C ASN A 20 23.26 -2.91 16.81
N GLY A 21 22.01 -2.47 16.74
CA GLY A 21 20.88 -3.29 16.32
C GLY A 21 20.82 -3.46 14.81
N GLU A 22 20.15 -4.52 14.38
CA GLU A 22 19.77 -4.74 12.99
C GLU A 22 18.31 -4.32 12.78
N VAL A 23 18.01 -3.73 11.62
CA VAL A 23 16.64 -3.42 11.21
C VAL A 23 16.22 -4.44 10.15
N ILE A 24 15.24 -5.27 10.50
CA ILE A 24 14.66 -6.23 9.56
C ILE A 24 13.31 -5.69 9.10
N CYS A 25 13.16 -5.54 7.79
CA CYS A 25 11.93 -5.07 7.16
C CYS A 25 11.21 -6.25 6.48
N CYS A 26 9.90 -6.35 6.67
CA CYS A 26 9.05 -7.27 5.91
C CYS A 26 7.95 -6.46 5.21
N TRP A 27 7.83 -6.67 3.90
CA TRP A 27 6.73 -6.19 3.09
C TRP A 27 6.17 -7.36 2.29
N PHE A 28 4.86 -7.36 2.08
CA PHE A 28 4.16 -8.49 1.48
C PHE A 28 2.99 -8.02 0.62
N ASP A 29 2.56 -8.89 -0.28
CA ASP A 29 1.36 -8.69 -1.09
C ASP A 29 0.13 -9.05 -0.25
N ASN A 30 -0.85 -8.16 -0.16
CA ASN A 30 -2.12 -8.52 0.46
C ASN A 30 -2.81 -9.61 -0.36
N ARG A 31 -3.67 -10.42 0.27
CA ARG A 31 -4.59 -11.31 -0.47
C ARG A 31 -5.27 -10.56 -1.61
N GLY A 32 -5.39 -11.19 -2.78
CA GLY A 32 -5.96 -10.60 -4.00
C GLY A 32 -5.04 -9.62 -4.74
N VAL A 33 -3.75 -9.60 -4.41
CA VAL A 33 -2.73 -8.77 -5.06
C VAL A 33 -1.47 -9.61 -5.28
N GLY A 34 -0.78 -9.39 -6.40
CA GLY A 34 0.54 -9.93 -6.66
C GLY A 34 0.62 -11.45 -6.47
N ALA A 35 1.70 -11.93 -5.84
CA ALA A 35 1.91 -13.37 -5.68
C ALA A 35 1.08 -14.02 -4.55
N SER A 36 0.22 -13.26 -3.87
CA SER A 36 -0.62 -13.78 -2.79
C SER A 36 -1.89 -14.45 -3.33
N SER A 37 -2.54 -15.27 -2.50
CA SER A 37 -3.78 -15.96 -2.85
C SER A 37 -4.87 -14.99 -3.30
N HIS A 38 -5.69 -15.41 -4.26
CA HIS A 38 -6.84 -14.66 -4.78
C HIS A 38 -8.15 -15.39 -4.43
N PRO A 39 -8.68 -15.25 -3.20
CA PRO A 39 -9.96 -15.85 -2.82
C PRO A 39 -11.10 -15.49 -3.78
N ASP A 40 -11.93 -16.48 -4.10
CA ASP A 40 -13.05 -16.27 -5.03
C ASP A 40 -14.19 -15.47 -4.43
N HIS A 41 -14.41 -15.57 -3.12
CA HIS A 41 -15.55 -14.94 -2.47
C HIS A 41 -15.19 -13.54 -1.98
N LYS A 42 -16.01 -12.56 -2.39
CA LYS A 42 -15.88 -11.16 -1.97
C LYS A 42 -15.93 -10.97 -0.44
N ALA A 43 -16.54 -11.91 0.29
CA ALA A 43 -16.61 -11.88 1.75
C ALA A 43 -15.24 -12.15 2.42
N ASP A 44 -14.30 -12.76 1.69
CA ASP A 44 -12.95 -13.06 2.17
C ASP A 44 -12.01 -11.85 2.13
N TYR A 45 -12.56 -10.69 1.74
CA TYR A 45 -11.87 -9.41 1.67
C TYR A 45 -12.46 -8.43 2.68
N SER A 46 -11.72 -8.22 3.76
CA SER A 46 -11.91 -7.07 4.64
C SER A 46 -10.57 -6.66 5.24
N THR A 47 -10.44 -5.39 5.64
CA THR A 47 -9.22 -4.94 6.33
C THR A 47 -8.99 -5.68 7.65
N GLY A 48 -10.04 -6.21 8.27
CA GLY A 48 -9.93 -7.04 9.48
C GLY A 48 -9.37 -8.43 9.18
N ILE A 49 -9.74 -9.02 8.05
CA ILE A 49 -9.14 -10.29 7.60
C ILE A 49 -7.68 -10.07 7.20
N MET A 50 -7.37 -9.02 6.44
CA MET A 50 -5.99 -8.69 6.08
C MET A 50 -5.11 -8.35 7.30
N ALA A 51 -5.70 -7.79 8.36
CA ALA A 51 -4.98 -7.59 9.63
C ALA A 51 -4.65 -8.93 10.31
N LYS A 52 -5.52 -9.94 10.20
CA LYS A 52 -5.21 -11.29 10.67
C LYS A 52 -4.12 -11.95 9.84
N ASP A 53 -4.05 -11.69 8.53
CA ASP A 53 -2.95 -12.16 7.69
C ASP A 53 -1.61 -11.56 8.13
N ALA A 54 -1.58 -10.26 8.42
CA ALA A 54 -0.39 -9.59 8.92
C ALA A 54 0.07 -10.17 10.28
N LEU A 55 -0.87 -10.42 11.20
CA LEU A 55 -0.58 -11.07 12.47
C LEU A 55 -0.06 -12.51 12.28
N GLY A 56 -0.70 -13.30 11.41
CA GLY A 56 -0.23 -14.65 11.08
C GLY A 56 1.15 -14.67 10.43
N LEU A 57 1.48 -13.66 9.63
CA LEU A 57 2.82 -13.49 9.08
C LEU A 57 3.83 -13.13 10.17
N MET A 58 3.48 -12.25 11.12
CA MET A 58 4.32 -11.97 12.28
C MET A 58 4.59 -13.25 13.09
N ASP A 59 3.56 -14.07 13.32
CA ASP A 59 3.72 -15.34 14.02
C ASP A 59 4.63 -16.31 13.26
N TYR A 60 4.47 -16.43 11.95
CA TYR A 60 5.35 -17.24 11.09
C TYR A 60 6.81 -16.78 11.12
N LEU A 61 7.06 -15.48 11.17
CA LEU A 61 8.39 -14.89 11.27
C LEU A 61 8.97 -14.90 12.70
N GLY A 62 8.19 -15.31 13.70
CA GLY A 62 8.59 -15.24 15.11
C GLY A 62 8.65 -13.82 15.68
N TRP A 63 7.96 -12.86 15.08
CA TRP A 63 7.97 -11.45 15.49
C TRP A 63 6.93 -11.18 16.56
N GLU A 64 7.35 -11.14 17.82
CA GLU A 64 6.45 -10.81 18.94
C GLU A 64 5.92 -9.37 18.87
N LYS A 65 6.74 -8.41 18.44
CA LYS A 65 6.31 -7.02 18.27
C LYS A 65 6.96 -6.40 17.04
N ALA A 66 6.27 -5.48 16.37
CA ALA A 66 6.80 -4.79 15.20
C ALA A 66 6.36 -3.33 15.14
N HIS A 67 7.17 -2.51 14.46
CA HIS A 67 6.75 -1.20 13.98
C HIS A 67 5.92 -1.38 12.70
N MET A 68 4.77 -0.73 12.62
CA MET A 68 3.82 -0.91 11.51
C MET A 68 3.75 0.36 10.66
N PHE A 69 3.93 0.19 9.35
CA PHE A 69 3.86 1.26 8.36
C PHE A 69 2.75 0.93 7.35
N GLY A 70 1.83 1.87 7.14
CA GLY A 70 0.69 1.65 6.27
C GLY A 70 0.35 2.87 5.40
N HIS A 71 0.38 2.68 4.09
CA HIS A 71 -0.10 3.66 3.11
C HIS A 71 -1.52 3.31 2.64
N SER A 72 -2.44 4.28 2.66
CA SER A 72 -3.82 4.13 2.18
C SER A 72 -4.52 2.94 2.84
N MET A 73 -4.93 1.92 2.09
CA MET A 73 -5.51 0.69 2.65
C MET A 73 -4.55 -0.03 3.60
N GLY A 74 -3.24 0.03 3.37
CA GLY A 74 -2.25 -0.50 4.32
C GLY A 74 -2.34 0.16 5.69
N GLY A 75 -2.64 1.46 5.75
CA GLY A 75 -2.89 2.17 7.00
C GLY A 75 -4.18 1.70 7.67
N MET A 76 -5.21 1.42 6.89
CA MET A 76 -6.48 0.86 7.40
C MET A 76 -6.28 -0.52 8.04
N ILE A 77 -5.45 -1.35 7.41
CA ILE A 77 -5.07 -2.68 7.92
C ILE A 77 -4.23 -2.52 9.19
N ALA A 78 -3.23 -1.64 9.19
CA ALA A 78 -2.38 -1.41 10.35
C ALA A 78 -3.16 -0.90 11.57
N CYS A 79 -4.16 -0.01 11.38
CA CYS A 79 -5.08 0.38 12.45
C CYS A 79 -5.87 -0.82 13.01
N LYS A 80 -6.24 -1.79 12.17
CA LYS A 80 -6.92 -3.01 12.62
C LYS A 80 -5.98 -3.94 13.39
N VAL A 81 -4.73 -4.09 12.96
CA VAL A 81 -3.71 -4.83 13.72
C VAL A 81 -3.53 -4.21 15.11
N ALA A 82 -3.29 -2.89 15.17
CA ALA A 82 -3.07 -2.18 16.43
C ALA A 82 -4.28 -2.23 17.38
N SER A 83 -5.50 -2.30 16.83
CA SER A 83 -6.71 -2.43 17.65
C SER A 83 -6.98 -3.87 18.11
N MET A 84 -6.65 -4.87 17.28
CA MET A 84 -6.86 -6.29 17.58
C MET A 84 -5.80 -6.85 18.54
N ALA A 85 -4.56 -6.39 18.41
CA ALA A 85 -3.42 -6.88 19.18
C ALA A 85 -2.47 -5.71 19.53
N PRO A 86 -2.90 -4.75 20.37
CA PRO A 86 -2.12 -3.54 20.67
C PRO A 86 -0.73 -3.84 21.22
N ASP A 87 -0.58 -4.91 22.02
CA ASP A 87 0.70 -5.27 22.61
C ASP A 87 1.72 -5.83 21.59
N ARG A 88 1.28 -6.12 20.35
CA ARG A 88 2.12 -6.57 19.23
C ARG A 88 2.64 -5.40 18.37
N VAL A 89 2.20 -4.17 18.62
CA VAL A 89 2.57 -2.99 17.81
C VAL A 89 3.40 -2.02 18.64
N LEU A 90 4.65 -1.77 18.21
CA LEU A 90 5.57 -0.85 18.89
C LEU A 90 5.32 0.61 18.53
N SER A 91 5.04 0.87 17.25
CA SER A 91 4.62 2.18 16.75
C SER A 91 3.83 2.02 15.46
N LEU A 92 3.05 3.05 15.13
CA LEU A 92 2.16 3.05 13.97
C LEU A 92 2.39 4.31 13.13
N ALA A 93 2.82 4.13 11.89
CA ALA A 93 2.99 5.19 10.90
C ALA A 93 1.92 5.09 9.81
N LEU A 94 1.09 6.12 9.72
CA LEU A 94 -0.08 6.15 8.85
C LEU A 94 0.07 7.21 7.75
N ILE A 95 0.03 6.78 6.49
CA ILE A 95 0.27 7.64 5.32
C ILE A 95 -0.99 7.68 4.47
N SER A 96 -1.55 8.87 4.26
CA SER A 96 -2.73 9.08 3.39
C SER A 96 -3.93 8.17 3.70
N VAL A 97 -4.20 7.94 5.00
CA VAL A 97 -5.26 7.05 5.48
C VAL A 97 -6.50 7.81 5.96
N THR A 98 -7.63 7.12 6.05
CA THR A 98 -8.82 7.60 6.78
C THR A 98 -9.28 6.54 7.76
N GLY A 99 -10.00 6.94 8.82
CA GLY A 99 -10.67 6.00 9.73
C GLY A 99 -11.83 5.20 9.10
N GLY A 100 -11.97 5.26 7.77
CA GLY A 100 -13.04 4.65 7.00
C GLY A 100 -14.30 5.52 6.94
N ARG A 101 -15.42 4.86 6.64
CA ARG A 101 -16.75 5.46 6.38
C ARG A 101 -16.83 6.18 5.02
N TRP A 102 -17.99 6.03 4.40
CA TRP A 102 -18.30 6.57 3.07
C TRP A 102 -18.01 8.07 2.91
N GLN A 103 -18.24 8.87 3.97
CA GLN A 103 -18.01 10.31 3.93
C GLN A 103 -16.52 10.67 3.74
N ALA A 104 -15.60 9.88 4.31
CA ALA A 104 -14.18 10.16 4.22
C ALA A 104 -13.65 9.94 2.79
N LEU A 105 -14.08 8.85 2.14
CA LEU A 105 -13.68 8.55 0.77
C LEU A 105 -14.28 9.53 -0.25
N LYS A 106 -15.55 9.92 -0.08
CA LYS A 106 -16.18 10.98 -0.89
C LYS A 106 -15.41 12.29 -0.81
N SER A 107 -14.94 12.65 0.38
CA SER A 107 -14.15 13.87 0.60
C SER A 107 -12.81 13.82 -0.14
N ILE A 108 -12.11 12.69 -0.07
CA ILE A 108 -10.84 12.48 -0.81
C ILE A 108 -11.06 12.55 -2.31
N ILE A 109 -12.01 11.78 -2.84
CA ILE A 109 -12.31 11.77 -4.28
C ILE A 109 -12.66 13.19 -4.73
N ARG A 110 -13.48 13.92 -3.98
CA ARG A 110 -13.85 15.30 -4.34
C ARG A 110 -12.64 16.22 -4.41
N LYS A 111 -11.64 16.06 -3.52
CA LYS A 111 -10.42 16.89 -3.47
C LYS A 111 -9.35 16.51 -4.50
N LEU A 112 -9.46 15.35 -5.17
CA LEU A 112 -8.51 14.98 -6.22
C LEU A 112 -8.53 15.99 -7.39
N PRO A 113 -7.35 16.40 -7.91
CA PRO A 113 -7.24 17.24 -9.08
C PRO A 113 -8.01 16.66 -10.28
N GLY A 114 -8.63 17.54 -11.08
CA GLY A 114 -9.46 17.12 -12.23
C GLY A 114 -8.73 16.23 -13.23
N HIS A 115 -7.44 16.47 -13.47
CA HIS A 115 -6.62 15.66 -14.37
C HIS A 115 -6.39 14.23 -13.84
N ILE A 116 -6.30 14.03 -12.52
CA ILE A 116 -6.19 12.68 -11.93
C ILE A 116 -7.50 11.92 -12.08
N LYS A 117 -8.63 12.58 -11.77
CA LYS A 117 -9.97 11.99 -11.95
C LYS A 117 -10.23 11.60 -13.40
N HIS A 118 -9.94 12.51 -14.33
CA HIS A 118 -10.12 12.27 -15.75
C HIS A 118 -9.20 11.13 -16.22
N GLY A 119 -7.92 11.18 -15.87
CA GLY A 119 -6.95 10.15 -16.22
C GLY A 119 -7.32 8.77 -15.69
N ALA A 120 -7.85 8.65 -14.48
CA ALA A 120 -8.26 7.36 -13.92
C ALA A 120 -9.39 6.68 -14.73
N VAL A 121 -10.20 7.47 -15.44
CA VAL A 121 -11.27 6.99 -16.32
C VAL A 121 -10.78 6.78 -17.76
N THR A 122 -9.84 7.60 -18.23
CA THR A 122 -9.43 7.62 -19.64
C THR A 122 -8.12 6.89 -19.96
N ALA A 123 -7.30 6.57 -18.96
CA ALA A 123 -6.04 5.83 -19.13
C ALA A 123 -6.30 4.35 -19.46
N LYS A 124 -6.37 4.03 -20.76
CA LYS A 124 -6.63 2.67 -21.25
C LYS A 124 -5.37 1.83 -21.45
N THR A 125 -4.24 2.46 -21.79
CA THR A 125 -2.97 1.75 -22.01
C THR A 125 -2.18 1.61 -20.71
N ALA A 126 -1.36 0.57 -20.61
CA ALA A 126 -0.47 0.38 -19.45
C ALA A 126 0.47 1.58 -19.26
N GLU A 127 0.96 2.18 -20.36
CA GLU A 127 1.81 3.37 -20.32
C GLU A 127 1.06 4.62 -19.81
N ALA A 128 -0.19 4.82 -20.24
CA ALA A 128 -1.01 5.93 -19.74
C ALA A 128 -1.31 5.77 -18.25
N LYS A 129 -1.56 4.54 -17.78
CA LYS A 129 -1.71 4.23 -16.36
C LYS A 129 -0.40 4.47 -15.60
N ALA A 130 0.74 4.04 -16.14
CA ALA A 130 2.06 4.29 -15.57
C ALA A 130 2.30 5.79 -15.35
N ARG A 131 2.09 6.60 -16.40
CA ARG A 131 2.24 8.06 -16.33
C ARG A 131 1.33 8.69 -15.28
N LEU A 132 0.06 8.29 -15.25
CA LEU A 132 -0.89 8.78 -14.25
C LEU A 132 -0.42 8.45 -12.83
N THR A 133 0.01 7.21 -12.60
CA THR A 133 0.56 6.77 -11.32
C THR A 133 1.79 7.60 -10.95
N LEU A 134 2.76 7.79 -11.85
CA LEU A 134 3.96 8.57 -11.56
C LEU A 134 3.65 10.01 -11.18
N TYR A 135 2.77 10.69 -11.92
CA TYR A 135 2.40 12.09 -11.60
C TYR A 135 1.55 12.23 -10.35
N ALA A 136 0.87 11.15 -9.91
CA ALA A 136 0.14 11.13 -8.65
C ALA A 136 1.06 10.94 -7.44
N HIS A 137 2.21 10.26 -7.61
CA HIS A 137 3.10 9.87 -6.50
C HIS A 137 4.35 10.74 -6.40
N PHE A 138 4.85 11.28 -7.52
CA PHE A 138 6.13 12.00 -7.55
C PHE A 138 5.96 13.43 -8.05
N SER A 139 6.82 14.32 -7.55
CA SER A 139 6.85 15.70 -8.01
C SER A 139 7.33 15.78 -9.46
N ARG A 140 6.84 16.77 -10.20
CA ARG A 140 7.28 17.02 -11.58
C ARG A 140 8.77 17.36 -11.67
N MET A 141 9.34 17.95 -10.61
CA MET A 141 10.77 18.26 -10.56
C MET A 141 11.58 16.98 -10.49
N TRP A 142 11.26 16.10 -9.54
CA TRP A 142 11.96 14.84 -9.33
C TRP A 142 11.87 13.90 -10.56
N LEU A 143 10.72 13.90 -11.25
CA LEU A 143 10.54 13.12 -12.48
C LEU A 143 11.35 13.66 -13.68
N LYS A 144 11.75 14.94 -13.65
CA LYS A 144 12.54 15.57 -14.72
C LYS A 144 14.05 15.42 -14.52
N GLU A 145 14.50 15.05 -13.32
CA GLU A 145 15.90 14.78 -13.04
C GLU A 145 16.41 13.58 -13.85
N ASN A 146 17.70 13.60 -14.16
CA ASN A 146 18.37 12.48 -14.81
C ASN A 146 18.73 11.42 -13.77
N THR A 147 18.72 10.15 -14.18
CA THR A 147 19.28 9.04 -13.41
C THR A 147 20.77 8.90 -13.70
N GLU A 148 21.45 7.97 -13.02
CA GLU A 148 22.89 7.72 -13.19
C GLU A 148 23.26 7.41 -14.65
N ASN A 149 22.33 6.79 -15.39
CA ASN A 149 22.48 6.49 -16.82
C ASN A 149 22.13 7.65 -17.74
N THR A 150 21.99 8.88 -17.22
CA THR A 150 21.64 10.12 -17.95
C THR A 150 20.24 10.16 -18.60
N GLN A 151 19.45 9.10 -18.49
CA GLN A 151 18.03 9.05 -18.89
C GLN A 151 17.18 9.87 -17.91
N ARG A 152 16.06 10.47 -18.36
CA ARG A 152 15.14 11.10 -17.40
C ARG A 152 14.49 10.04 -16.54
N ARG A 153 14.39 10.29 -15.24
CA ARG A 153 13.81 9.36 -14.27
C ARG A 153 12.40 8.90 -14.65
N LYS A 154 11.59 9.81 -15.21
CA LYS A 154 10.25 9.47 -15.73
C LYS A 154 10.28 8.37 -16.80
N GLU A 155 11.21 8.43 -17.74
CA GLU A 155 11.29 7.43 -18.84
C GLU A 155 11.68 6.06 -18.29
N GLN A 156 12.73 6.03 -17.45
CA GLN A 156 13.17 4.80 -16.80
C GLN A 156 12.05 4.15 -15.98
N LEU A 157 11.32 4.93 -15.17
CA LEU A 157 10.22 4.40 -14.36
C LEU A 157 9.03 3.90 -15.18
N ILE A 158 8.76 4.50 -16.34
CA ILE A 158 7.74 3.99 -17.26
C ILE A 158 8.19 2.65 -17.84
N GLU A 159 9.44 2.53 -18.28
CA GLU A 159 10.00 1.28 -18.81
C GLU A 159 9.97 0.16 -17.77
N GLU A 160 10.40 0.44 -16.54
CA GLU A 160 10.32 -0.50 -15.41
C GLU A 160 8.87 -0.93 -15.15
N TYR A 161 7.94 0.03 -15.02
CA TYR A 161 6.53 -0.27 -14.79
C TYR A 161 5.93 -1.16 -15.90
N MET A 162 6.26 -0.87 -17.15
CA MET A 162 5.79 -1.65 -18.30
C MET A 162 6.38 -3.06 -18.31
N ALA A 163 7.66 -3.19 -17.97
CA ALA A 163 8.32 -4.49 -17.85
C ALA A 163 7.74 -5.33 -16.71
N ASP A 164 7.37 -4.70 -15.60
CA ASP A 164 6.74 -5.36 -14.46
C ASP A 164 5.30 -5.78 -14.79
N GLN A 165 4.51 -4.92 -15.44
CA GLN A 165 3.16 -5.28 -15.92
C GLN A 165 3.18 -6.40 -16.95
N ALA A 166 4.19 -6.47 -17.81
CA ALA A 166 4.33 -7.58 -18.76
C ALA A 166 4.61 -8.93 -18.06
N LYS A 167 5.11 -8.91 -16.82
CA LYS A 167 5.36 -10.10 -15.98
C LYS A 167 4.21 -10.38 -15.01
N ASP A 168 3.27 -9.45 -14.84
CA ASP A 168 2.17 -9.52 -13.89
C ASP A 168 1.02 -10.35 -14.48
N ASP A 169 1.07 -11.66 -14.28
CA ASP A 169 -0.01 -12.61 -14.61
C ASP A 169 -1.03 -12.76 -13.47
N TYR A 170 -0.85 -12.03 -12.36
CA TYR A 170 -1.60 -12.24 -11.12
C TYR A 170 -2.86 -11.39 -11.00
N SER A 171 -3.04 -10.37 -11.84
CA SER A 171 -4.21 -9.49 -11.73
C SER A 171 -5.50 -10.19 -12.20
N THR A 172 -6.23 -10.75 -11.24
CA THR A 172 -7.62 -11.15 -11.48
C THR A 172 -8.53 -9.97 -11.19
N GLY A 173 -9.51 -9.69 -12.07
CA GLY A 173 -10.51 -8.64 -11.81
C GLY A 173 -11.25 -8.81 -10.47
N ARG A 174 -11.31 -10.05 -9.95
CA ARG A 174 -11.88 -10.42 -8.65
C ARG A 174 -11.05 -9.89 -7.48
N GLY A 175 -9.72 -10.02 -7.53
CA GLY A 175 -8.82 -9.49 -6.50
C GLY A 175 -9.00 -7.99 -6.31
N THR A 176 -9.04 -7.24 -7.42
CA THR A 176 -9.31 -5.80 -7.41
C THR A 176 -10.67 -5.45 -6.80
N GLU A 177 -11.73 -6.18 -7.16
CA GLU A 177 -13.05 -5.96 -6.58
C GLU A 177 -13.07 -6.23 -5.06
N GLY A 178 -12.36 -7.28 -4.62
CA GLY A 178 -12.14 -7.59 -3.22
C GLY A 178 -11.45 -6.44 -2.47
N GLN A 179 -10.36 -5.88 -3.01
CA GLN A 179 -9.67 -4.72 -2.41
C GLN A 179 -10.62 -3.52 -2.25
N LEU A 180 -11.37 -3.18 -3.30
CA LEU A 180 -12.30 -2.06 -3.28
C LEU A 180 -13.37 -2.24 -2.20
N ARG A 181 -13.91 -3.47 -2.07
CA ARG A 181 -14.87 -3.80 -1.03
C ARG A 181 -14.26 -3.69 0.37
N ALA A 182 -13.02 -4.17 0.56
CA ALA A 182 -12.33 -4.06 1.84
C ALA A 182 -12.15 -2.59 2.26
N VAL A 183 -11.76 -1.72 1.33
CA VAL A 183 -11.67 -0.27 1.54
C VAL A 183 -13.04 0.34 1.85
N TRP A 184 -14.07 -0.01 1.08
CA TRP A 184 -15.42 0.52 1.28
C TRP A 184 -16.07 0.07 2.60
N GLY A 185 -15.82 -1.16 3.02
CA GLY A 185 -16.31 -1.72 4.27
C GLY A 185 -15.47 -1.33 5.49
N HIS A 186 -14.34 -0.64 5.30
CA HIS A 186 -13.46 -0.29 6.40
C HIS A 186 -14.10 0.69 7.38
N ARG A 187 -13.95 0.39 8.67
CA ARG A 187 -14.34 1.26 9.77
C ARG A 187 -13.46 0.98 10.98
N VAL A 188 -12.95 2.05 11.59
CA VAL A 188 -12.37 2.01 12.93
C VAL A 188 -13.33 2.72 13.88
N SER A 189 -13.80 2.02 14.91
CA SER A 189 -14.69 2.59 15.92
C SER A 189 -13.92 3.43 16.96
N ASN A 190 -14.58 4.28 17.75
CA ASN A 190 -13.91 4.97 18.85
C ASN A 190 -13.36 3.98 19.90
N VAL A 191 -14.04 2.84 20.09
CA VAL A 191 -13.57 1.74 20.94
C VAL A 191 -12.31 1.11 20.36
N ASP A 192 -12.26 0.96 19.03
CA ASP A 192 -11.08 0.43 18.33
C ASP A 192 -9.89 1.37 18.53
N ILE A 193 -10.11 2.68 18.35
CA ILE A 193 -9.09 3.73 18.53
C ILE A 193 -8.58 3.75 19.97
N ALA A 194 -9.48 3.64 20.95
CA ALA A 194 -9.10 3.66 22.38
C ALA A 194 -8.20 2.48 22.79
N LYS A 195 -8.15 1.41 21.99
CA LYS A 195 -7.22 0.29 22.20
C LYS A 195 -5.84 0.53 21.61
N ILE A 196 -5.71 1.41 20.62
CA ILE A 196 -4.43 1.75 20.00
C ILE A 196 -3.64 2.61 21.01
N ARG A 197 -2.48 2.11 21.42
CA ARG A 197 -1.59 2.76 22.39
C ARG A 197 -0.48 3.53 21.68
#